data_AF-A0A3C0GL17-F1
#
_entry.id   AF-A0A3C0GL17-F1
#
_cell.length_a   1.000
_cell.length_b   1.000
_cell.length_c   1.000
_cell.angle_alpha   90.00
_cell.angle_beta   90.00
_cell.angle_gamma   90.00
#
_symmetry.space_group_name_H-M   'P 1'
#
loop_
_entity.id
_entity.type
_entity.pdbx_description
1 polymer ?
#
loop_
_entity_poly.entity_id
_entity_poly.type
_entity_poly.pdbx_seq_one_letter_code
_entity_poly.pdbx_strand_id
1 'polypeptide(L)'
;PEDPIPLYLDKKSESLKIIQYLRNEAHRFGITFHRNKRSKGAINSELEGINGVGEKTAQQLLKKFKSVKRIKEASVESLSQEVGASKAKKIYESFRQK
;
A
#
# COMPACT_ATOMS: atom_id res chain seq x y z
N PRO A 1 -7.57 3.18 38.63
CA PRO A 1 -8.80 2.85 37.85
C PRO A 1 -9.99 3.79 38.11
N GLU A 2 -10.03 4.51 39.23
CA GLU A 2 -11.15 5.38 39.61
C GLU A 2 -10.79 6.86 39.77
N ASP A 3 -9.72 7.33 39.11
CA ASP A 3 -9.37 8.75 39.17
C ASP A 3 -9.98 9.47 37.95
N PRO A 4 -11.02 10.31 38.12
CA PRO A 4 -11.70 10.98 37.01
C PRO A 4 -10.90 12.16 36.46
N ILE A 5 -9.85 12.59 37.16
CA ILE A 5 -9.07 13.78 36.82
C ILE A 5 -7.88 13.36 35.96
N PRO A 6 -7.75 13.89 34.73
CA PRO A 6 -6.59 13.62 33.89
C PRO A 6 -5.30 14.07 34.59
N LEU A 7 -4.28 13.20 34.63
CA LEU A 7 -2.96 13.59 35.10
C LEU A 7 -2.35 14.60 34.12
N TYR A 8 -2.18 15.84 34.58
CA TYR A 8 -1.53 16.90 33.79
C TYR A 8 -0.01 16.74 33.88
N LEU A 9 0.59 16.39 32.76
CA LEU A 9 2.04 16.39 32.60
C LEU A 9 2.51 17.75 32.05
N ASP A 10 3.64 18.24 32.53
CA ASP A 10 4.27 19.44 31.95
C ASP A 10 4.56 19.18 30.46
N LYS A 11 4.15 20.13 29.62
CA LYS A 11 4.34 20.12 28.17
C LYS A 11 5.80 20.02 27.75
N LYS A 12 6.74 20.43 28.61
CA LYS A 12 8.20 20.35 28.38
C LYS A 12 8.85 19.11 29.00
N SER A 13 8.12 18.30 29.76
CA SER A 13 8.69 17.14 30.44
C SER A 13 9.14 16.04 29.48
N GLU A 14 10.24 15.37 29.82
CA GLU A 14 10.73 14.20 29.09
C GLU A 14 9.74 13.02 29.17
N SER A 15 9.06 12.85 30.31
CA SER A 15 8.02 11.83 30.49
C SER A 15 6.88 11.97 29.47
N LEU A 16 6.41 13.20 29.23
CA LEU A 16 5.39 13.45 28.21
C LEU A 16 5.92 13.16 26.81
N LYS A 17 7.19 13.47 26.50
CA LYS A 17 7.78 13.12 25.20
C LYS A 17 7.76 11.61 24.96
N ILE A 18 8.16 10.80 25.93
CA ILE A 18 8.15 9.33 25.82
C ILE A 18 6.74 8.81 25.52
N ILE A 19 5.72 9.27 26.25
CA ILE A 19 4.33 8.87 26.03
C ILE A 19 3.85 9.28 24.63
N GLN A 20 4.21 10.48 24.17
CA GLN A 20 3.90 10.94 22.82
C GLN A 20 4.56 10.08 21.74
N TYR A 21 5.83 9.69 21.94
CA TYR A 21 6.52 8.77 21.03
C TYR A 21 5.81 7.42 20.94
N LEU A 22 5.44 6.83 22.09
CA LEU A 22 4.69 5.57 22.13
C LEU A 22 3.35 5.68 21.38
N ARG A 23 2.60 6.77 21.62
CA ARG A 23 1.34 7.06 20.90
C ARG A 23 1.56 7.19 19.40
N ASN A 24 2.57 7.97 18.99
CA ASN A 24 2.88 8.19 17.58
C ASN A 24 3.26 6.88 16.89
N GLU A 25 3.98 6.00 17.59
CA GLU A 25 4.37 4.69 17.09
C GLU A 25 3.16 3.76 16.94
N ALA A 26 2.25 3.74 17.92
CA ALA A 26 0.99 3.00 17.83
C ALA A 26 0.11 3.51 16.67
N HIS A 27 -0.03 4.84 16.51
CA HIS A 27 -0.72 5.45 15.36
C HIS A 27 -0.06 5.06 14.04
N ARG A 28 1.28 5.17 13.94
CA ARG A 28 2.04 4.81 12.74
C ARG A 28 1.81 3.36 12.35
N PHE A 29 1.85 2.45 13.33
CA PHE A 29 1.60 1.03 13.12
C PHE A 29 0.19 0.78 12.60
N GLY A 30 -0.83 1.33 13.26
CA GLY A 30 -2.24 1.16 12.86
C GLY A 30 -2.53 1.70 11.45
N ILE A 31 -2.07 2.92 11.14
CA ILE A 31 -2.22 3.52 9.81
C ILE A 31 -1.52 2.66 8.75
N THR A 32 -0.30 2.21 9.02
CA THR A 32 0.48 1.37 8.10
C THR A 32 -0.22 0.04 7.85
N PHE A 33 -0.76 -0.60 8.90
CA PHE A 33 -1.50 -1.85 8.77
C PHE A 33 -2.73 -1.70 7.88
N HIS A 34 -3.58 -0.70 8.13
CA HIS A 34 -4.76 -0.47 7.30
C HIS A 34 -4.40 -0.06 5.87
N ARG A 35 -3.33 0.73 5.68
CA ARG A 35 -2.82 1.06 4.35
C ARG A 35 -2.38 -0.18 3.58
N ASN A 36 -1.64 -1.08 4.23
CA ASN A 36 -1.18 -2.33 3.63
C ASN A 36 -2.35 -3.27 3.33
N LYS A 37 -3.32 -3.41 4.24
CA LYS A 37 -4.53 -4.22 4.03
C LYS A 37 -5.36 -3.70 2.86
N ARG A 38 -5.58 -2.38 2.79
CA ARG A 38 -6.31 -1.74 1.67
C ARG A 38 -5.58 -1.93 0.35
N SER A 39 -4.27 -1.74 0.34
CA SER A 39 -3.45 -1.96 -0.87
C SER A 39 -3.56 -3.41 -1.34
N LYS A 40 -3.49 -4.40 -0.44
CA LYS A 40 -3.65 -5.83 -0.77
C LYS A 40 -5.05 -6.16 -1.32
N GLY A 41 -6.11 -5.57 -0.78
CA GLY A 41 -7.48 -5.78 -1.29
C GLY A 41 -7.69 -5.21 -2.69
N ALA A 42 -7.18 -4.01 -2.96
CA ALA A 42 -7.28 -3.38 -4.28
C ALA A 42 -6.49 -4.18 -5.36
N ILE A 43 -5.34 -4.74 -4.96
CA ILE A 43 -4.46 -5.57 -5.80
C ILE A 43 -5.20 -6.76 -6.42
N ASN A 44 -5.96 -7.52 -5.62
CA ASN A 44 -6.64 -8.72 -6.12
C ASN A 44 -7.76 -8.34 -7.11
N SER A 45 -8.44 -7.21 -6.91
CA SER A 45 -9.57 -6.85 -7.79
C SER A 45 -9.17 -6.29 -9.15
N GLU A 46 -8.08 -5.52 -9.23
CA GLU A 46 -7.76 -4.76 -10.45
C GLU A 46 -6.85 -5.54 -11.41
N LEU A 47 -5.86 -6.28 -10.91
CA LEU A 47 -4.90 -6.98 -11.76
C LEU A 47 -5.37 -8.39 -12.14
N GLU A 48 -6.03 -9.12 -11.22
CA GLU A 48 -6.55 -10.46 -11.50
C GLU A 48 -7.83 -10.43 -12.35
N GLY A 49 -8.50 -9.27 -12.43
CA GLY A 49 -9.65 -9.06 -13.32
C GLY A 49 -9.26 -8.90 -14.79
N ILE A 50 -7.97 -8.81 -15.13
CA ILE A 50 -7.51 -8.66 -16.52
C ILE A 50 -7.38 -10.06 -17.15
N ASN A 51 -8.13 -10.31 -18.23
CA ASN A 51 -8.10 -11.57 -18.96
C ASN A 51 -6.66 -11.94 -19.42
N GLY A 52 -6.11 -13.01 -18.86
CA GLY A 52 -4.76 -13.49 -19.14
C GLY A 52 -3.67 -13.02 -18.16
N VAL A 53 -4.04 -12.28 -17.11
CA VAL A 53 -3.17 -11.90 -15.99
C VAL A 53 -3.60 -12.70 -14.76
N GLY A 54 -2.83 -13.74 -14.44
CA GLY A 54 -3.04 -14.53 -13.22
C GLY A 54 -2.31 -13.95 -12.01
N GLU A 55 -2.61 -14.50 -10.83
CA GLU A 55 -2.01 -14.09 -9.54
C GLU A 55 -0.48 -14.02 -9.59
N LYS A 56 0.19 -15.01 -10.21
CA LYS A 56 1.67 -15.01 -10.36
C LYS A 56 2.19 -13.77 -11.08
N THR A 57 1.51 -13.35 -12.15
CA THR A 57 1.89 -12.17 -12.95
C THR A 57 1.61 -10.89 -12.17
N ALA A 58 0.49 -10.82 -11.45
CA ALA A 58 0.16 -9.69 -10.58
C ALA A 58 1.20 -9.54 -9.45
N GLN A 59 1.55 -10.63 -8.78
CA GLN A 59 2.57 -10.65 -7.72
C GLN A 59 3.94 -10.22 -8.25
N GLN A 60 4.34 -10.67 -9.43
CA GLN A 60 5.62 -10.28 -10.05
C GLN A 60 5.67 -8.76 -10.32
N LEU A 61 4.61 -8.21 -10.92
CA LEU A 61 4.51 -6.76 -11.16
C LEU A 61 4.52 -5.98 -9.85
N LEU A 62 3.83 -6.45 -8.83
CA LEU A 62 3.82 -5.78 -7.52
C LEU A 62 5.16 -5.86 -6.80
N LYS A 63 5.93 -6.93 -6.98
CA LYS A 63 7.28 -7.03 -6.44
C LYS A 63 8.18 -5.94 -7.02
N LYS A 64 8.02 -5.62 -8.32
CA LYS A 64 8.81 -4.59 -9.00
C LYS A 64 8.29 -3.17 -8.73
N PHE A 65 7.01 -2.93 -8.97
CA PHE A 65 6.40 -1.60 -8.94
C PHE A 65 5.81 -1.22 -7.58
N LYS A 66 5.74 -2.13 -6.61
CA LYS A 66 5.28 -1.94 -5.21
C LYS A 66 3.82 -1.52 -5.01
N SER A 67 3.11 -1.08 -6.04
CA SER A 67 1.70 -0.66 -5.95
C SER A 67 1.02 -0.67 -7.31
N VAL A 68 -0.30 -0.92 -7.35
CA VAL A 68 -1.10 -0.89 -8.59
C VAL A 68 -1.07 0.49 -9.26
N LYS A 69 -1.08 1.58 -8.48
CA LYS A 69 -0.93 2.94 -9.01
C LYS A 69 0.33 3.11 -9.88
N ARG A 70 1.47 2.62 -9.39
CA ARG A 70 2.73 2.67 -10.14
C ARG A 70 2.74 1.75 -11.36
N ILE A 71 1.98 0.65 -11.33
CA ILE A 71 1.78 -0.23 -12.50
C ILE A 71 0.96 0.51 -13.56
N LYS A 72 -0.07 1.26 -13.16
CA LYS A 72 -0.90 2.09 -14.05
C LYS A 72 -0.09 3.23 -14.70
N GLU A 73 0.88 3.79 -13.98
CA GLU A 73 1.77 4.85 -14.46
C GLU A 73 2.99 4.31 -15.24
N ALA A 74 3.26 3.01 -15.18
CA ALA A 74 4.43 2.41 -15.82
C ALA A 74 4.31 2.39 -17.35
N SER A 75 5.44 2.50 -18.03
CA SER A 75 5.51 2.41 -19.49
C SER A 75 5.31 0.96 -19.96
N VAL A 76 4.86 0.78 -21.20
CA VAL A 76 4.67 -0.55 -21.81
C VAL A 76 5.98 -1.32 -21.85
N GLU A 77 7.11 -0.64 -22.09
CA GLU A 77 8.45 -1.22 -22.10
C GLU A 77 8.79 -1.80 -20.74
N SER A 78 8.58 -1.03 -19.67
CA SER A 78 8.85 -1.46 -18.29
C SER A 78 7.99 -2.66 -17.88
N LEU A 79 6.73 -2.69 -18.31
CA LEU A 79 5.84 -3.84 -18.09
C LEU A 79 6.30 -5.05 -18.91
N SER A 80 6.70 -4.85 -20.16
CA SER A 80 7.12 -5.94 -21.06
C SER A 80 8.38 -6.64 -20.61
N GLN A 81 9.31 -5.92 -19.96
CA GLN A 81 10.51 -6.51 -19.38
C GLN A 81 10.20 -7.54 -18.28
N GLU A 82 9.09 -7.35 -17.55
CA GLU A 82 8.72 -8.25 -16.45
C GLU A 82 7.80 -9.38 -16.92
N VAL A 83 6.77 -9.08 -17.74
CA VAL A 83 5.70 -10.04 -18.04
C VAL A 83 5.61 -10.44 -19.52
N GLY A 84 6.49 -9.92 -20.36
CA GLY A 84 6.50 -10.11 -21.81
C GLY A 84 5.56 -9.14 -22.55
N ALA A 85 5.87 -8.88 -23.83
CA ALA A 85 5.20 -7.87 -24.65
C ALA A 85 3.69 -8.07 -24.79
N SER A 86 3.23 -9.32 -24.93
CA SER A 86 1.79 -9.63 -25.10
C SER A 86 0.96 -9.28 -23.86
N LYS A 87 1.43 -9.68 -22.67
CA LYS A 87 0.75 -9.38 -21.41
C LYS A 87 0.84 -7.91 -21.03
N ALA A 88 2.00 -7.29 -21.28
CA ALA A 88 2.21 -5.87 -21.01
C ALA A 88 1.23 -4.96 -21.77
N LYS A 89 1.00 -5.22 -23.06
CA LYS A 89 0.01 -4.48 -23.86
C LYS A 89 -1.40 -4.60 -23.27
N LYS A 90 -1.84 -5.81 -22.96
CA LYS A 90 -3.18 -6.05 -22.38
C LYS A 90 -3.38 -5.32 -21.05
N ILE A 91 -2.37 -5.34 -20.18
CA ILE A 91 -2.41 -4.63 -18.89
C ILE A 91 -2.50 -3.13 -19.11
N TYR A 92 -1.66 -2.59 -19.99
CA TYR A 92 -1.62 -1.16 -20.29
C TYR A 92 -2.93 -0.64 -20.90
N GLU A 93 -3.49 -1.40 -21.86
CA GLU A 93 -4.77 -1.08 -22.48
C GLU A 93 -5.93 -1.17 -21.49
N SER A 94 -5.97 -2.21 -20.65
CA SER A 94 -7.01 -2.38 -19.63
C SER A 94 -7.08 -1.21 -18.64
N PHE A 95 -5.95 -0.59 -18.33
CA PHE A 95 -5.91 0.57 -17.42
C PHE A 95 -6.21 1.92 -18.10
N ARG A 96 -6.20 1.97 -19.44
CA ARG A 96 -6.53 3.15 -20.25
C ARG A 96 -7.96 3.14 -20.79
N GLN A 97 -8.57 1.97 -20.96
CA GLN A 97 -9.98 1.84 -21.37
C GLN A 97 -10.99 2.00 -20.20
N LYS A 98 -10.51 1.95 -18.95
CA LYS A 98 -11.26 2.27 -17.74
C LYS A 98 -10.99 3.69 -17.27
#